data_AF-A0A9D2R6B0-F1
#
_entry.id   AF-A0A9D2R6B0-F1
#
_cell.length_a   1.000
_cell.length_b   1.000
_cell.length_c   1.000
_cell.angle_alpha   90.00
_cell.angle_beta   90.00
_cell.angle_gamma   90.00
#
_symmetry.space_group_name_H-M   'P 1'
#
loop_
_entity.id
_entity.type
_entity.pdbx_description
1 polymer ?
#
loop_
_entity_poly.entity_id
_entity_poly.type
_entity_poly.pdbx_seq_one_letter_code
_entity_poly.pdbx_strand_id
1 'polypeptide(L)'
;MRTIEVVDYRPEWEKMFQEEAKKIQKILGKNCIAIYHIGSTSVKGLAAKPIIDIMPVVRDISLVDAHDPEFRALGYDCRGEFGIPGRRFYAKGGDERTHHIHIFEKSNAAAVNRHLAVRDYLRSHPDTAREYAELKKQLAARYPHDNDGYCDGKEAYMKELEQKALKWQEEQDAQGTILSLGVCLGLCIGAALGMLFDNLAFWLTLGIALGVCFGLGFKRRPPKSGQ
;
A
#
# COMPACT_ATOMS: atom_id res chain seq x y z
N MET A 1 17.51 -25.20 -9.36
CA MET A 1 17.36 -24.62 -8.01
C MET A 1 17.38 -23.10 -8.16
N ARG A 2 16.39 -22.40 -7.63
CA ARG A 2 16.23 -20.96 -7.85
C ARG A 2 17.16 -20.16 -6.94
N THR A 3 17.86 -19.16 -7.48
CA THR A 3 18.66 -18.23 -6.67
C THR A 3 17.80 -17.07 -6.17
N ILE A 4 18.01 -16.67 -4.91
CA ILE A 4 17.40 -15.49 -4.32
C ILE A 4 18.34 -14.31 -4.56
N GLU A 5 17.91 -13.43 -5.46
CA GLU A 5 18.63 -12.23 -5.78
C GLU A 5 17.83 -11.00 -5.33
N VAL A 6 18.50 -10.09 -4.63
CA VAL A 6 17.97 -8.78 -4.25
C VAL A 6 18.79 -7.73 -4.99
N VAL A 7 18.14 -7.05 -5.92
CA VAL A 7 18.76 -6.04 -6.78
C VAL A 7 18.35 -4.65 -6.33
N ASP A 8 19.17 -3.65 -6.67
CA ASP A 8 18.80 -2.25 -6.45
C ASP A 8 17.54 -1.88 -7.23
N TYR A 9 16.89 -0.80 -6.78
CA TYR A 9 15.64 -0.35 -7.38
C TYR A 9 15.78 -0.09 -8.88
N ARG A 10 14.80 -0.58 -9.64
CA ARG A 10 14.72 -0.41 -11.09
C ARG A 10 13.47 0.40 -11.46
N PRO A 11 13.59 1.56 -12.12
CA PRO A 11 12.43 2.38 -12.48
C PRO A 11 11.47 1.65 -13.44
N GLU A 12 11.94 0.66 -14.19
CA GLU A 12 11.13 -0.16 -15.09
C GLU A 12 10.03 -0.94 -14.36
N TRP A 13 10.18 -1.20 -13.05
CA TRP A 13 9.16 -1.88 -12.25
C TRP A 13 7.82 -1.15 -12.23
N GLU A 14 7.84 0.18 -12.26
CA GLU A 14 6.61 0.98 -12.35
C GLU A 14 5.92 0.73 -13.70
N LYS A 15 6.67 0.70 -14.80
CA LYS A 15 6.13 0.40 -16.13
C LYS A 15 5.60 -1.04 -16.22
N MET A 16 6.34 -2.02 -15.70
CA MET A 16 5.93 -3.43 -15.66
C MET A 16 4.61 -3.59 -14.90
N PHE A 17 4.48 -2.94 -13.73
CA PHE A 17 3.23 -2.90 -12.99
C PHE A 17 2.08 -2.33 -13.83
N GLN A 18 2.27 -1.16 -14.45
CA GLN A 18 1.20 -0.50 -15.22
C GLN A 18 0.75 -1.34 -16.41
N GLU A 19 1.67 -1.99 -17.12
CA GLU A 19 1.36 -2.88 -18.24
C GLU A 19 0.59 -4.12 -17.79
N GLU A 20 1.00 -4.75 -16.69
CA GLU A 20 0.34 -5.95 -16.20
C GLU A 20 -1.01 -5.62 -15.54
N ALA A 21 -1.12 -4.51 -14.81
CA ALA A 21 -2.37 -4.02 -14.22
C ALA A 21 -3.46 -3.80 -15.27
N LYS A 22 -3.12 -3.28 -16.46
CA LYS A 22 -4.08 -3.14 -17.58
C LYS A 22 -4.63 -4.48 -18.05
N LYS A 23 -3.80 -5.52 -18.13
CA LYS A 23 -4.23 -6.86 -18.52
C LYS A 23 -5.15 -7.47 -17.47
N ILE A 24 -4.79 -7.33 -16.19
CA ILE A 24 -5.58 -7.82 -15.05
C ILE A 24 -6.94 -7.11 -14.99
N GLN A 25 -6.96 -5.78 -15.17
CA GLN A 25 -8.19 -4.99 -15.21
C GLN A 25 -9.11 -5.44 -16.35
N LYS A 26 -8.55 -5.80 -17.51
CA LYS A 26 -9.34 -6.30 -18.65
C LYS A 26 -10.00 -7.64 -18.34
N ILE A 27 -9.29 -8.55 -17.66
CA ILE A 27 -9.82 -9.86 -17.26
C ILE A 27 -10.92 -9.69 -16.22
N LEU A 28 -10.65 -8.97 -15.13
CA LEU A 28 -11.59 -8.83 -14.01
C LEU A 28 -12.77 -7.89 -14.31
N GLY A 29 -12.67 -7.09 -15.38
CA GLY A 29 -13.76 -6.24 -15.88
C GLY A 29 -14.38 -5.35 -14.81
N LYS A 30 -15.72 -5.38 -14.71
CA LYS A 30 -16.50 -4.56 -13.75
C LYS A 30 -16.33 -4.99 -12.29
N ASN A 31 -15.86 -6.23 -12.06
CA ASN A 31 -15.65 -6.74 -10.72
C ASN A 31 -14.43 -6.08 -10.05
N CYS A 32 -13.44 -5.65 -10.83
CA CYS A 32 -12.27 -4.94 -10.31
C CYS A 32 -12.63 -3.48 -9.94
N ILE A 33 -12.35 -3.11 -8.69
CA ILE A 33 -12.58 -1.78 -8.13
C ILE A 33 -11.31 -0.93 -8.22
N ALA A 34 -10.18 -1.52 -7.90
CA ALA A 34 -8.88 -0.86 -7.88
C ALA A 34 -7.76 -1.89 -8.07
N ILE A 35 -6.60 -1.44 -8.54
CA ILE A 35 -5.39 -2.25 -8.62
C ILE A 35 -4.23 -1.44 -8.05
N TYR A 36 -3.52 -2.01 -7.08
CA TYR A 36 -2.40 -1.36 -6.41
C TYR A 36 -1.09 -2.07 -6.70
N HIS A 37 -0.04 -1.29 -6.94
CA HIS A 37 1.34 -1.78 -6.83
C HIS A 37 1.66 -1.85 -5.35
N ILE A 38 1.99 -3.05 -4.87
CA ILE A 38 2.37 -3.31 -3.47
C ILE A 38 3.76 -3.97 -3.42
N GLY A 39 4.19 -4.37 -2.22
CA GLY A 39 5.48 -5.00 -2.03
C GLY A 39 6.65 -4.05 -2.24
N SER A 40 7.88 -4.57 -2.16
CA SER A 40 9.08 -3.72 -2.17
C SER A 40 9.31 -3.00 -3.51
N THR A 41 8.92 -3.60 -4.64
CA THR A 41 9.11 -3.01 -5.98
C THR A 41 8.25 -1.76 -6.21
N SER A 42 7.25 -1.52 -5.36
CA SER A 42 6.41 -0.32 -5.38
C SER A 42 7.00 0.89 -4.64
N VAL A 43 8.14 0.71 -3.95
CA VAL A 43 8.81 1.76 -3.17
C VAL A 43 10.06 2.23 -3.93
N LYS A 44 10.06 3.49 -4.37
CA LYS A 44 11.18 4.08 -5.12
C LYS A 44 12.46 4.05 -4.28
N GLY A 45 13.54 3.56 -4.86
CA GLY A 45 14.85 3.43 -4.19
C GLY A 45 15.02 2.18 -3.30
N LEU A 46 13.97 1.37 -3.10
CA LEU A 46 14.07 0.17 -2.26
C LEU A 46 14.58 -1.04 -3.07
N ALA A 47 15.73 -1.60 -2.67
CA ALA A 47 16.24 -2.85 -3.24
C ALA A 47 15.27 -4.02 -2.98
N ALA A 48 15.06 -4.91 -3.95
CA ALA A 48 14.06 -5.96 -3.87
C ALA A 48 14.40 -7.18 -4.73
N LYS A 49 13.71 -8.29 -4.48
CA LYS A 49 13.58 -9.35 -5.50
C LYS A 49 12.84 -8.73 -6.70
N PRO A 50 13.26 -8.97 -7.95
CA PRO A 50 12.64 -8.37 -9.13
C PRO A 50 11.30 -9.03 -9.48
N ILE A 51 10.36 -9.00 -8.54
CA ILE A 51 9.01 -9.55 -8.63
C ILE A 51 8.02 -8.41 -8.39
N ILE A 52 7.11 -8.20 -9.33
CA ILE A 52 6.07 -7.19 -9.21
C ILE A 52 4.90 -7.77 -8.41
N ASP A 53 4.70 -7.29 -7.19
CA ASP A 53 3.54 -7.65 -6.38
C ASP A 53 2.36 -6.71 -6.68
N ILE A 54 1.25 -7.28 -7.14
CA ILE A 54 0.07 -6.57 -7.63
C ILE A 54 -1.11 -6.95 -6.75
N MET A 55 -1.90 -5.96 -6.32
CA MET A 55 -3.08 -6.20 -5.49
C MET A 55 -4.35 -5.63 -6.13
N PRO A 56 -5.07 -6.42 -6.94
CA PRO A 56 -6.43 -6.09 -7.35
C PRO A 56 -7.40 -6.22 -6.17
N VAL A 57 -8.29 -5.25 -6.04
CA VAL A 57 -9.40 -5.27 -5.10
C VAL A 57 -10.69 -5.45 -5.89
N VAL A 58 -11.46 -6.48 -5.57
CA VAL A 58 -12.68 -6.86 -6.29
C VAL A 58 -13.93 -6.67 -5.45
N ARG A 59 -15.10 -6.56 -6.10
CA ARG A 59 -16.40 -6.46 -5.40
C ARG A 59 -16.80 -7.80 -4.80
N ASP A 60 -16.59 -8.87 -5.57
CA ASP A 60 -16.95 -10.23 -5.23
C ASP A 60 -15.78 -11.17 -5.57
N ILE A 61 -15.17 -11.77 -4.55
CA ILE A 61 -14.03 -12.69 -4.74
C ILE A 61 -14.45 -14.01 -5.39
N SER A 62 -15.70 -14.44 -5.25
CA SER A 62 -16.18 -15.72 -5.79
C SER A 62 -16.21 -15.74 -7.32
N LEU A 63 -16.32 -14.56 -7.95
CA LEU A 63 -16.32 -14.41 -9.40
C LEU A 63 -14.90 -14.49 -10.02
N VAL A 64 -13.85 -14.43 -9.20
CA VAL A 64 -12.47 -14.38 -9.69
C VAL A 64 -12.04 -15.71 -10.29
N ASP A 65 -12.43 -16.83 -9.67
CA ASP A 65 -12.01 -18.17 -10.09
C ASP A 65 -12.55 -18.55 -11.48
N ALA A 66 -13.67 -17.95 -11.91
CA ALA A 66 -14.22 -18.12 -13.25
C ALA A 66 -13.28 -17.59 -14.36
N HIS A 67 -12.36 -16.68 -14.01
CA HIS A 67 -11.38 -16.09 -14.93
C HIS A 67 -10.01 -16.78 -14.90
N ASP A 68 -9.87 -17.87 -14.15
CA ASP A 68 -8.64 -18.65 -14.12
C ASP A 68 -8.12 -19.04 -15.52
N PRO A 69 -8.94 -19.45 -16.51
CA PRO A 69 -8.46 -19.73 -17.87
C PRO A 69 -7.76 -18.54 -18.53
N GLU A 70 -8.28 -17.33 -18.37
CA GLU A 70 -7.70 -16.10 -18.92
C GLU A 70 -6.39 -15.72 -18.21
N PHE A 71 -6.32 -15.92 -16.89
CA PHE A 71 -5.07 -15.75 -16.15
C PHE A 71 -4.01 -16.78 -16.56
N ARG A 72 -4.38 -18.04 -16.74
CA ARG A 72 -3.48 -19.09 -17.25
C ARG A 72 -3.00 -18.77 -18.67
N ALA A 73 -3.86 -18.22 -19.54
CA ALA A 73 -3.47 -17.76 -20.87
C ALA A 73 -2.45 -16.61 -20.83
N LEU A 74 -2.42 -15.80 -19.75
CA LEU A 74 -1.38 -14.80 -19.50
C LEU A 74 -0.11 -15.36 -18.82
N GLY A 75 -0.06 -16.66 -18.56
CA GLY A 75 1.07 -17.37 -17.95
C GLY A 75 1.05 -17.41 -16.42
N TYR A 76 -0.11 -17.20 -15.79
CA TYR A 76 -0.25 -17.34 -14.34
C TYR A 76 -0.54 -18.79 -13.94
N ASP A 77 0.08 -19.18 -12.83
CA ASP A 77 -0.29 -20.31 -12.00
C ASP A 77 -1.30 -19.85 -10.94
N CYS A 78 -2.54 -20.33 -11.04
CA CYS A 78 -3.65 -19.94 -10.17
C CYS A 78 -3.71 -20.83 -8.92
N ARG A 79 -3.34 -20.30 -7.74
CA ARG A 79 -3.10 -21.10 -6.52
C ARG A 79 -4.20 -20.98 -5.45
N GLY A 80 -5.33 -20.37 -5.76
CA GLY A 80 -6.40 -20.12 -4.79
C GLY A 80 -5.91 -19.28 -3.61
N GLU A 81 -6.30 -19.63 -2.38
CA GLU A 81 -5.95 -18.86 -1.17
C GLU A 81 -4.47 -18.90 -0.81
N PHE A 82 -3.83 -20.05 -1.02
CA PHE A 82 -2.40 -20.30 -0.78
C PHE A 82 -1.94 -19.84 0.62
N GLY A 83 -2.67 -20.25 1.66
CA GLY A 83 -2.34 -19.99 3.06
C GLY A 83 -2.85 -18.66 3.64
N ILE A 84 -3.57 -17.83 2.87
CA ILE A 84 -4.25 -16.63 3.38
C ILE A 84 -5.74 -16.70 3.04
N PRO A 85 -6.62 -16.86 4.06
CA PRO A 85 -8.07 -16.92 3.86
C PRO A 85 -8.64 -15.72 3.10
N GLY A 86 -9.55 -15.98 2.15
CA GLY A 86 -10.20 -14.94 1.35
C GLY A 86 -9.31 -14.26 0.31
N ARG A 87 -8.10 -14.79 0.06
CA ARG A 87 -7.21 -14.33 -1.02
C ARG A 87 -7.40 -15.17 -2.29
N ARG A 88 -7.07 -14.61 -3.45
CA ARG A 88 -6.61 -15.40 -4.60
C ARG A 88 -5.19 -15.01 -4.96
N PHE A 89 -4.29 -15.98 -4.95
CA PHE A 89 -2.87 -15.80 -5.18
C PHE A 89 -2.44 -16.42 -6.50
N TYR A 90 -1.98 -15.58 -7.43
CA TYR A 90 -1.52 -16.01 -8.74
C TYR A 90 -0.04 -15.67 -8.94
N ALA A 91 0.75 -16.59 -9.46
CA ALA A 91 2.18 -16.40 -9.68
C ALA A 91 2.54 -16.60 -11.15
N LYS A 92 3.45 -15.80 -11.70
CA LYS A 92 3.89 -15.89 -13.11
C LYS A 92 5.39 -15.93 -13.23
N GLY A 93 5.89 -16.64 -14.25
CA GLY A 93 7.32 -16.74 -14.59
C GLY A 93 7.99 -18.07 -14.25
N GLY A 94 7.24 -19.10 -13.84
CA GLY A 94 7.80 -20.44 -13.63
C GLY A 94 8.89 -20.42 -12.57
N ASP A 95 10.15 -20.71 -12.93
CA ASP A 95 11.28 -20.59 -12.01
C ASP A 95 11.80 -19.16 -11.80
N GLU A 96 11.69 -18.34 -12.84
CA GLU A 96 12.03 -16.92 -12.87
C GLU A 96 10.80 -16.08 -12.56
N ARG A 97 10.27 -16.17 -11.32
CA ARG A 97 9.04 -15.44 -10.96
C ARG A 97 9.22 -13.96 -11.27
N THR A 98 8.26 -13.40 -11.99
CA THR A 98 8.22 -12.00 -12.41
C THR A 98 7.08 -11.23 -11.79
N HIS A 99 5.93 -11.88 -11.56
CA HIS A 99 4.73 -11.23 -11.03
C HIS A 99 4.05 -12.12 -10.00
N HIS A 100 3.53 -11.48 -8.97
CA HIS A 100 2.63 -12.06 -7.99
C HIS A 100 1.36 -11.20 -7.92
N ILE A 101 0.20 -11.84 -7.97
CA ILE A 101 -1.09 -11.18 -7.79
C ILE A 101 -1.68 -11.64 -6.45
N HIS A 102 -2.10 -10.67 -5.64
CA HIS A 102 -2.84 -10.87 -4.40
C HIS A 102 -4.22 -10.23 -4.56
N ILE A 103 -5.23 -11.01 -4.91
CA ILE A 103 -6.60 -10.50 -5.10
C ILE A 103 -7.35 -10.62 -3.77
N PHE A 104 -8.01 -9.54 -3.36
CA PHE A 104 -8.86 -9.51 -2.17
C PHE A 104 -10.21 -8.87 -2.48
N GLU A 105 -11.26 -9.32 -1.79
CA GLU A 105 -12.54 -8.62 -1.79
C GLU A 105 -12.44 -7.29 -1.03
N LYS A 106 -13.19 -6.27 -1.48
CA LYS A 106 -13.27 -4.97 -0.79
C LYS A 106 -13.70 -5.10 0.67
N SER A 107 -14.58 -6.07 0.97
CA SER A 107 -15.05 -6.34 2.33
C SER A 107 -13.91 -6.73 3.28
N ASN A 108 -12.83 -7.33 2.75
CA ASN A 108 -11.61 -7.67 3.48
C ASN A 108 -10.67 -6.46 3.57
N ALA A 109 -11.18 -5.36 4.12
CA ALA A 109 -10.45 -4.10 4.24
C ALA A 109 -9.16 -4.25 5.05
N ALA A 110 -9.14 -5.12 6.06
CA ALA A 110 -7.94 -5.38 6.86
C ALA A 110 -6.79 -5.95 6.00
N ALA A 111 -7.06 -6.93 5.14
CA ALA A 111 -6.06 -7.51 4.24
C ALA A 111 -5.57 -6.52 3.19
N VAL A 112 -6.46 -5.66 2.68
CA VAL A 112 -6.09 -4.58 1.75
C VAL A 112 -5.21 -3.54 2.45
N ASN A 113 -5.65 -3.05 3.61
CA ASN A 113 -5.02 -1.94 4.31
C ASN A 113 -3.62 -2.30 4.81
N ARG A 114 -3.38 -3.51 5.34
CA ARG A 114 -2.02 -3.92 5.77
C ARG A 114 -0.98 -3.80 4.65
N HIS A 115 -1.35 -4.12 3.41
CA HIS A 115 -0.43 -4.02 2.28
C HIS A 115 -0.17 -2.57 1.86
N LEU A 116 -1.22 -1.73 1.84
CA LEU A 116 -1.10 -0.32 1.51
C LEU A 116 -0.32 0.44 2.59
N ALA A 117 -0.61 0.16 3.87
CA ALA A 117 0.06 0.76 5.02
C ALA A 117 1.57 0.54 4.94
N VAL A 118 2.03 -0.71 4.77
CA VAL A 118 3.47 -1.03 4.69
C VAL A 118 4.13 -0.29 3.53
N ARG A 119 3.50 -0.27 2.34
CA ARG A 119 4.03 0.45 1.19
C ARG A 119 4.18 1.94 1.47
N ASP A 120 3.11 2.57 1.95
CA ASP A 120 3.07 4.03 2.11
C ASP A 120 3.92 4.48 3.31
N TYR A 121 4.06 3.62 4.33
CA TYR A 121 5.00 3.80 5.41
C TYR A 121 6.45 3.79 4.90
N LEU A 122 6.84 2.78 4.12
CA LEU A 122 8.20 2.70 3.55
C LEU A 122 8.50 3.86 2.58
N ARG A 123 7.49 4.38 1.86
CA ARG A 123 7.65 5.56 1.01
C ARG A 123 7.89 6.85 1.79
N SER A 124 7.36 6.94 3.02
CA SER A 124 7.49 8.10 3.89
C SER A 124 8.64 8.00 4.91
N HIS A 125 9.25 6.82 5.07
CA HIS A 125 10.33 6.55 6.02
C HIS A 125 11.57 5.97 5.31
N PRO A 126 12.39 6.81 4.62
CA PRO A 126 13.55 6.36 3.85
C PRO A 126 14.58 5.57 4.67
N ASP A 127 14.74 5.90 5.95
CA ASP A 127 15.69 5.19 6.83
C ASP A 127 15.22 3.76 7.11
N THR A 128 13.94 3.56 7.44
CA THR A 128 13.36 2.21 7.58
C THR A 128 13.41 1.44 6.26
N ALA A 129 13.17 2.10 5.12
CA ALA A 129 13.33 1.46 3.82
C ALA A 129 14.77 0.99 3.57
N ARG A 130 15.78 1.76 3.99
CA ARG A 130 17.19 1.39 3.90
C ARG A 130 17.52 0.19 4.80
N GLU A 131 17.10 0.21 6.06
CA GLU A 131 17.26 -0.92 6.99
C GLU A 131 16.65 -2.20 6.43
N TYR A 132 15.44 -2.10 5.89
CA TYR A 132 14.77 -3.24 5.27
C TYR A 132 15.48 -3.74 4.01
N ALA A 133 16.07 -2.83 3.21
CA ALA A 133 16.90 -3.20 2.05
C ALA A 133 18.13 -4.00 2.47
N GLU A 134 18.86 -3.53 3.49
CA GLU A 134 20.06 -4.19 4.01
C GLU A 134 19.75 -5.58 4.59
N LEU A 135 18.68 -5.70 5.37
CA LEU A 135 18.22 -7.00 5.87
C LEU A 135 17.98 -7.98 4.71
N LYS A 136 17.28 -7.56 3.66
CA LYS A 136 17.01 -8.42 2.50
C LYS A 136 18.30 -8.83 1.77
N LYS A 137 19.25 -7.90 1.59
CA LYS A 137 20.55 -8.21 0.96
C LYS A 137 21.34 -9.24 1.80
N GLN A 138 21.40 -9.05 3.12
CA GLN A 138 22.04 -9.98 4.04
C GLN A 138 21.40 -11.38 4.01
N LEU A 139 20.06 -11.44 4.03
CA LEU A 139 19.33 -12.71 3.97
C LEU A 139 19.50 -13.40 2.61
N ALA A 140 19.51 -12.65 1.50
CA ALA A 140 19.75 -13.22 0.18
C ALA A 140 21.15 -13.82 0.06
N ALA A 141 22.16 -13.16 0.64
CA ALA A 141 23.53 -13.69 0.71
C ALA A 141 23.64 -14.93 1.62
N ARG A 142 22.89 -14.98 2.73
CA ARG A 142 22.90 -16.10 3.68
C ARG A 142 22.12 -17.32 3.17
N TYR A 143 21.02 -17.10 2.47
CA TYR A 143 20.10 -18.13 1.99
C TYR A 143 19.93 -18.07 0.47
N PRO A 144 21.00 -18.20 -0.34
CA PRO A 144 20.94 -17.95 -1.78
C PRO A 144 20.02 -18.92 -2.54
N HIS A 145 19.76 -20.10 -1.99
CA HIS A 145 18.89 -21.12 -2.63
C HIS A 145 17.77 -21.62 -1.71
N ASP A 146 17.62 -21.01 -0.53
CA ASP A 146 16.64 -21.42 0.48
C ASP A 146 15.59 -20.31 0.65
N ASN A 147 14.47 -20.47 -0.06
CA ASN A 147 13.43 -19.45 -0.03
C ASN A 147 12.69 -19.39 1.30
N ASP A 148 12.61 -20.50 2.01
CA ASP A 148 11.94 -20.58 3.31
C ASP A 148 12.82 -19.89 4.35
N GLY A 149 14.12 -20.21 4.43
CA GLY A 149 15.08 -19.52 5.30
C GLY A 149 15.16 -18.01 5.04
N TYR A 150 15.10 -17.57 3.77
CA TYR A 150 14.98 -16.14 3.43
C TYR A 150 13.67 -15.52 3.92
N CYS A 151 12.56 -16.26 3.84
CA CYS A 151 11.25 -15.75 4.26
C CYS A 151 11.10 -15.71 5.78
N ASP A 152 11.58 -16.73 6.47
CA ASP A 152 11.57 -16.83 7.93
C ASP A 152 12.48 -15.76 8.54
N GLY A 153 13.68 -15.56 7.96
CA GLY A 153 14.64 -14.58 8.43
C GLY A 153 14.15 -13.12 8.40
N LYS A 154 13.13 -12.81 7.60
CA LYS A 154 12.49 -11.48 7.57
C LYS A 154 11.17 -11.40 8.31
N GLU A 155 10.60 -12.52 8.78
CA GLU A 155 9.23 -12.58 9.28
C GLU A 155 9.02 -11.65 10.48
N ALA A 156 9.90 -11.74 11.49
CA ALA A 156 9.82 -10.91 12.69
C ALA A 156 9.89 -9.41 12.36
N TYR A 157 10.84 -9.01 11.52
CA TYR A 157 10.98 -7.62 11.06
C TYR A 157 9.74 -7.15 10.30
N MET A 158 9.21 -7.98 9.40
CA MET A 158 8.01 -7.65 8.62
C MET A 158 6.78 -7.46 9.50
N LYS A 159 6.62 -8.29 10.54
CA LYS A 159 5.53 -8.16 11.51
C LYS A 159 5.61 -6.85 12.28
N GLU A 160 6.80 -6.47 12.74
CA GLU A 160 7.02 -5.19 13.42
C GLU A 160 6.79 -4.00 12.48
N LEU A 161 7.29 -4.08 11.24
CA LEU A 161 7.08 -3.06 10.22
C LEU A 161 5.59 -2.87 9.90
N GLU A 162 4.83 -3.96 9.77
CA GLU A 162 3.39 -3.92 9.53
C GLU A 162 2.65 -3.23 10.69
N GLN A 163 3.00 -3.54 11.93
CA GLN A 163 2.40 -2.89 13.10
C GLN A 163 2.71 -1.38 13.14
N LYS A 164 3.97 -1.00 12.90
CA LYS A 164 4.38 0.41 12.80
C LYS A 164 3.63 1.13 11.69
N ALA A 165 3.50 0.49 10.53
CA ALA A 165 2.84 1.06 9.37
C ALA A 165 1.33 1.26 9.58
N LEU A 166 0.64 0.28 10.17
CA LEU A 166 -0.78 0.37 10.49
C LEU A 166 -1.05 1.49 11.51
N LYS A 167 -0.25 1.54 12.59
CA LYS A 167 -0.37 2.61 13.58
C LYS A 167 -0.13 4.00 12.97
N TRP A 168 0.90 4.12 12.13
CA TRP A 168 1.18 5.36 11.42
C TRP A 168 0.02 5.78 10.51
N GLN A 169 -0.59 4.83 9.79
CA GLN A 169 -1.75 5.08 8.95
C GLN A 169 -2.95 5.57 9.77
N GLU A 170 -3.27 4.91 10.89
CA GLU A 170 -4.33 5.33 11.81
C GLU A 170 -4.11 6.77 12.33
N GLU A 171 -2.86 7.12 12.65
CA GLU A 171 -2.48 8.48 13.05
C GLU A 171 -2.69 9.50 11.92
N GLN A 172 -2.37 9.14 10.66
CA GLN A 172 -2.65 10.01 9.51
C GLN A 172 -4.15 10.19 9.27
N ASP A 173 -4.93 9.11 9.36
CA ASP A 173 -6.39 9.14 9.12
C ASP A 173 -7.11 9.96 10.20
N ALA A 174 -6.72 9.80 11.47
CA ALA A 174 -7.21 10.61 12.57
C ALA A 174 -6.90 12.10 12.36
N GLN A 175 -5.67 12.41 11.92
CA GLN A 175 -5.26 13.78 11.64
C GLN A 175 -6.03 14.40 10.46
N GLY A 176 -6.24 13.63 9.39
CA GLY A 176 -7.05 14.05 8.24
C GLY A 176 -8.51 14.32 8.63
N THR A 177 -9.07 13.50 9.52
CA THR A 177 -10.42 13.68 10.06
C THR A 177 -10.53 14.96 10.89
N ILE A 178 -9.59 15.20 11.81
CA ILE A 178 -9.56 16.42 12.64
C ILE A 178 -9.43 17.67 11.77
N LEU A 179 -8.56 17.65 10.75
CA LEU A 179 -8.42 18.76 9.83
C LEU A 179 -9.72 19.03 9.05
N SER A 180 -10.37 17.98 8.56
CA SER A 180 -11.64 18.08 7.84
C SER A 180 -12.75 18.67 8.73
N LEU A 181 -12.84 18.22 9.98
CA LEU A 181 -13.79 18.77 10.96
C LEU A 181 -13.50 20.24 11.27
N GLY A 182 -12.23 20.61 11.44
CA GLY A 182 -11.81 22.00 11.66
C GLY A 182 -12.24 22.91 10.51
N VAL A 183 -11.99 22.50 9.26
CA VAL A 183 -12.43 23.25 8.07
C VAL A 183 -13.95 23.36 7.98
N CYS A 184 -14.70 22.27 8.23
CA CYS A 184 -16.15 22.30 8.22
C CYS A 184 -16.73 23.26 9.29
N LEU A 185 -16.21 23.20 10.53
CA LEU A 185 -16.62 24.12 11.60
C LEU A 185 -16.29 25.56 11.23
N GLY A 186 -15.09 25.80 10.70
CA GLY A 186 -14.67 27.11 10.21
C GLY A 186 -15.59 27.68 9.13
N LEU A 187 -15.99 26.85 8.15
CA LEU A 187 -16.95 27.22 7.10
C LEU A 187 -18.32 27.57 7.69
N CYS A 188 -18.86 26.74 8.58
CA CYS A 188 -20.18 26.98 9.19
C CYS A 188 -20.20 28.28 10.01
N ILE A 189 -19.18 28.50 10.85
CA ILE A 189 -19.06 29.72 11.67
C ILE A 189 -18.87 30.94 10.78
N GLY A 190 -17.99 30.85 9.78
CA GLY A 190 -17.73 31.92 8.83
C GLY A 190 -18.96 32.32 8.02
N ALA A 191 -19.76 31.34 7.58
CA ALA A 191 -21.03 31.59 6.89
C ALA A 191 -22.06 32.27 7.80
N ALA A 192 -22.21 31.79 9.04
CA ALA A 192 -23.15 32.36 10.00
C ALA A 192 -22.81 33.82 10.35
N LEU A 193 -21.54 34.11 10.67
CA LEU A 193 -21.07 35.47 10.92
C LEU A 193 -21.15 36.35 9.66
N GLY A 194 -20.86 35.77 8.50
CA GLY A 194 -21.01 36.43 7.20
C GLY A 194 -22.41 36.95 6.93
N MET A 195 -23.43 36.15 7.26
CA MET A 195 -24.85 36.54 7.16
C MET A 195 -25.27 37.52 8.25
N LEU A 196 -24.67 37.46 9.45
CA LEU A 196 -24.99 38.37 10.56
C LEU A 196 -24.43 39.78 10.37
N PHE A 197 -23.26 39.89 9.73
CA PHE A 197 -22.52 41.16 9.59
C PHE A 197 -22.43 41.66 8.14
N ASP A 198 -23.23 41.10 7.23
CA ASP A 198 -23.30 41.47 5.80
C ASP A 198 -21.94 41.51 5.07
N ASN A 199 -21.00 40.65 5.48
CA ASN A 199 -19.69 40.53 4.84
C ASN A 199 -19.25 39.06 4.74
N LEU A 200 -19.94 38.32 3.89
CA LEU A 200 -19.75 36.89 3.73
C LEU A 200 -18.30 36.51 3.34
N ALA A 201 -17.69 37.30 2.45
CA ALA A 201 -16.34 37.00 1.95
C ALA A 201 -15.28 37.05 3.07
N PHE A 202 -15.30 38.11 3.89
CA PHE A 202 -14.36 38.25 5.00
C PHE A 202 -14.55 37.13 6.03
N TRP A 203 -15.79 36.88 6.47
CA TRP A 203 -16.05 35.92 7.54
C TRP A 203 -15.84 34.46 7.10
N LEU A 204 -16.11 34.11 5.84
CA LEU A 204 -15.76 32.79 5.30
C LEU A 204 -14.25 32.56 5.28
N THR A 205 -13.48 33.52 4.76
CA THR A 205 -12.00 33.38 4.70
C THR A 205 -11.39 33.27 6.10
N LEU A 206 -11.85 34.08 7.04
CA LEU A 206 -11.43 34.02 8.44
C LEU A 206 -11.84 32.70 9.10
N GLY A 207 -13.07 32.25 8.88
CA GLY A 207 -13.59 30.99 9.40
C GLY A 207 -12.77 29.79 8.93
N ILE A 208 -12.50 29.69 7.62
CA ILE A 208 -11.63 28.64 7.06
C ILE A 208 -10.22 28.72 7.67
N ALA A 209 -9.63 29.91 7.75
CA ALA A 209 -8.28 30.08 8.31
C ALA A 209 -8.20 29.59 9.77
N LEU A 210 -9.18 29.96 10.61
CA LEU A 210 -9.26 29.49 11.99
C LEU A 210 -9.51 27.98 12.07
N GLY A 211 -10.38 27.45 11.20
CA GLY A 211 -10.66 26.02 11.10
C GLY A 211 -9.43 25.18 10.73
N VAL A 212 -8.63 25.66 9.77
CA VAL A 212 -7.35 25.04 9.39
C VAL A 212 -6.35 25.14 10.54
N CYS A 213 -6.20 26.30 11.19
CA CYS A 213 -5.33 26.47 12.34
C CYS A 213 -5.69 25.53 13.50
N PHE A 214 -6.99 25.37 13.80
CA PHE A 214 -7.47 24.42 14.78
C PHE A 214 -7.12 22.98 14.38
N GLY A 215 -7.42 22.59 13.13
CA GLY A 215 -7.13 21.25 12.61
C GLY A 215 -5.64 20.89 12.63
N LEU A 216 -4.77 21.84 12.29
CA LEU A 216 -3.32 21.68 12.32
C LEU A 216 -2.73 21.78 13.73
N GLY A 217 -3.36 22.51 14.65
CA GLY A 217 -2.90 22.68 16.04
C GLY A 217 -2.84 21.37 16.83
N PHE A 218 -3.64 20.37 16.44
CA PHE A 218 -3.61 19.02 17.02
C PHE A 218 -2.57 18.09 16.39
N LYS A 219 -1.78 18.56 15.42
CA LYS A 219 -0.71 17.77 14.80
C LYS A 219 0.33 17.40 15.87
N ARG A 220 0.26 16.16 16.38
CA ARG A 220 1.28 15.61 17.27
C ARG A 220 2.62 15.71 16.55
N ARG A 221 3.59 16.44 17.15
CA ARG A 221 4.98 16.38 16.67
C ARG A 221 5.44 14.93 16.78
N PRO A 222 6.07 14.35 15.75
CA PRO A 222 6.70 13.05 15.90
C PRO A 222 7.71 13.14 17.06
N PRO A 223 7.84 12.08 17.88
CA PRO A 223 8.90 12.05 18.88
C PRO A 223 10.23 12.28 18.15
N LYS A 224 11.04 13.22 18.65
CA LYS A 224 12.41 13.39 18.15
C LYS A 224 13.09 12.02 18.31
N SER A 225 13.55 11.44 17.22
CA SER A 225 14.49 10.31 17.27
C SER A 225 15.67 10.76 18.13
N GLY A 226 15.81 10.14 19.30
CA GLY A 226 16.89 10.42 20.22
C GLY A 226 18.25 10.16 19.57
N GLN A 227 19.21 10.99 19.96
CA GLN A 227 20.65 10.80 19.76
C GLN A 227 21.10 9.43 20.25
#